data_AF-A0A0H5PPE6-F1
#
_entry.id   AF-A0A0H5PPE6-F1
#
_cell.length_a   1.000
_cell.length_b   1.000
_cell.length_c   1.000
_cell.angle_alpha   90.00
_cell.angle_beta   90.00
_cell.angle_gamma   90.00
#
_symmetry.space_group_name_H-M   'P 1'
#
loop_
_entity.id
_entity.type
_entity.pdbx_description
1 polymer ?
#
loop_
_entity_poly.entity_id
_entity_poly.type
_entity_poly.pdbx_seq_one_letter_code
_entity_poly.pdbx_strand_id
1 'polypeptide(L)'
;MYCSLRVPLLRWWLSIQTHYPDPDGEPRWGHARGRCREHVWLMPLGPWDITLHGRAQPYWKLVGFERKPSVDWMLDEFDASFNEFAAASLRYHLDYSVLDRERFRESFEDLIARLSEPRPRFTEEEMAVLEPPGEFIPQPDGSFRMKPRVGEERAIYDAQQAREDAWHERIQQARHDFIDILPHLWS
;
A
#
# COMPACT_ATOMS: atom_id res chain seq x y z
N MET A 1 -13.11 -16.61 -33.49
CA MET A 1 -11.64 -16.80 -33.44
C MET A 1 -11.07 -15.79 -32.46
N TYR A 2 -10.12 -16.20 -31.62
CA TYR A 2 -9.39 -15.32 -30.69
C TYR A 2 -7.88 -15.56 -30.85
N CYS A 3 -7.11 -14.50 -31.04
CA CYS A 3 -5.66 -14.52 -31.12
C CYS A 3 -5.09 -13.38 -30.27
N SER A 4 -3.94 -13.60 -29.66
CA SER A 4 -3.31 -12.59 -28.82
C SER A 4 -1.79 -12.59 -29.01
N LEU A 5 -1.20 -11.40 -29.14
CA LEU A 5 0.17 -11.18 -29.60
C LEU A 5 0.85 -10.08 -28.78
N ARG A 6 1.91 -10.44 -28.06
CA ARG A 6 2.70 -9.47 -27.30
C ARG A 6 3.58 -8.65 -28.26
N VAL A 7 3.58 -7.33 -28.11
CA VAL A 7 4.45 -6.40 -28.83
C VAL A 7 5.63 -6.04 -27.91
N PRO A 8 6.81 -6.68 -28.04
CA PRO A 8 7.86 -6.60 -27.03
C PRO A 8 8.44 -5.20 -26.85
N LEU A 9 8.62 -4.47 -27.96
CA LEU A 9 9.22 -3.14 -27.98
C LEU A 9 8.43 -2.12 -27.15
N LEU A 10 7.10 -2.17 -27.26
CA LEU A 10 6.18 -1.27 -26.55
C LEU A 10 5.75 -1.83 -25.19
N ARG A 11 6.03 -3.12 -24.93
CA ARG A 11 5.44 -3.91 -23.83
C ARG A 11 3.91 -3.87 -23.84
N TRP A 12 3.34 -3.83 -25.03
CA TRP A 12 1.90 -3.81 -25.26
C TRP A 12 1.41 -5.21 -25.59
N TRP A 13 0.12 -5.43 -25.48
CA TRP A 13 -0.53 -6.66 -25.90
C TRP A 13 -1.63 -6.35 -26.89
N LEU A 14 -1.69 -7.12 -27.96
CA LEU A 14 -2.72 -7.04 -28.98
C LEU A 14 -3.63 -8.26 -28.85
N SER A 15 -4.93 -8.03 -28.80
CA SER A 15 -5.94 -9.08 -28.85
C SER A 15 -6.76 -8.87 -30.11
N ILE A 16 -6.93 -9.93 -30.90
CA ILE A 16 -7.73 -9.93 -32.13
C ILE A 16 -8.82 -10.97 -31.92
N GLN A 17 -10.07 -10.54 -32.03
CA GLN A 17 -11.20 -11.45 -31.94
C GLN A 17 -12.15 -11.26 -33.12
N THR A 18 -12.96 -12.27 -33.40
CA THR A 18 -14.05 -12.13 -34.38
C THR A 18 -15.03 -11.09 -33.88
N HIS A 19 -15.36 -10.12 -34.74
CA HIS A 19 -16.37 -9.11 -34.45
C HIS A 19 -17.75 -9.79 -34.36
N TYR A 20 -18.43 -9.61 -33.24
CA TYR A 20 -19.84 -9.93 -33.11
C TYR A 20 -20.60 -8.61 -33.18
N PRO A 21 -21.33 -8.34 -34.27
CA PRO A 21 -22.08 -7.10 -34.39
C PRO A 21 -23.11 -7.02 -33.27
N ASP A 22 -23.08 -5.91 -32.55
CA ASP A 22 -24.13 -5.57 -31.62
C ASP A 22 -25.46 -5.41 -32.40
N PRO A 23 -26.63 -5.59 -31.76
CA PRO A 23 -27.93 -5.42 -32.44
C PRO A 23 -28.08 -4.08 -33.15
N ASP A 24 -27.37 -3.05 -32.68
CA ASP A 24 -27.40 -1.68 -33.17
C ASP A 24 -26.32 -1.36 -34.23
N GLY A 25 -25.47 -2.34 -34.61
CA GLY A 25 -24.71 -2.32 -35.86
C GLY A 25 -23.51 -1.36 -35.99
N GLU A 26 -23.12 -0.61 -34.95
CA GLU A 26 -22.02 0.36 -35.08
C GLU A 26 -20.61 -0.22 -34.81
N PRO A 27 -19.60 0.10 -35.65
CA PRO A 27 -18.21 -0.22 -35.38
C PRO A 27 -17.70 0.55 -34.15
N ARG A 28 -17.35 -0.18 -33.08
CA ARG A 28 -16.90 0.41 -31.81
C ARG A 28 -15.44 0.83 -31.85
N TRP A 29 -15.15 1.99 -32.42
CA TRP A 29 -13.93 2.72 -32.07
C TRP A 29 -14.04 3.17 -30.62
N GLY A 30 -13.09 2.76 -29.80
CA GLY A 30 -13.16 3.03 -28.36
C GLY A 30 -11.78 3.31 -27.77
N HIS A 31 -11.75 4.21 -26.81
CA HIS A 31 -10.60 4.41 -25.93
C HIS A 31 -11.08 4.28 -24.49
N ALA A 32 -10.37 3.47 -23.72
CA ALA A 32 -10.61 3.30 -22.31
C ALA A 32 -9.30 3.32 -21.54
N ARG A 33 -9.41 3.59 -20.24
CA ARG A 33 -8.31 3.37 -19.30
C ARG A 33 -8.60 2.11 -18.52
N GLY A 34 -7.73 1.12 -18.65
CA GLY A 34 -7.79 -0.11 -17.87
C GLY A 34 -7.43 0.14 -16.40
N ARG A 35 -7.78 -0.82 -15.55
CA ARG A 35 -7.64 -0.73 -14.09
C ARG A 35 -6.20 -0.55 -13.64
N CYS A 36 -5.26 -1.14 -14.38
CA CYS A 36 -3.84 -0.96 -14.12
C CYS A 36 -3.28 0.29 -14.82
N ARG A 37 -4.13 1.28 -15.11
CA ARG A 37 -3.84 2.54 -15.81
C ARG A 37 -3.28 2.37 -17.24
N GLU A 38 -3.39 1.19 -17.84
CA GLU A 38 -3.12 0.99 -19.26
C GLU A 38 -4.14 1.72 -20.12
N HIS A 39 -3.71 2.19 -21.29
CA HIS A 39 -4.63 2.65 -22.31
C HIS A 39 -5.13 1.45 -23.11
N VAL A 40 -6.42 1.32 -23.32
CA VAL A 40 -7.03 0.27 -24.14
C VAL A 40 -7.68 0.94 -25.33
N TRP A 41 -7.26 0.56 -26.54
CA TRP A 41 -7.82 1.05 -27.79
C TRP A 41 -8.58 -0.09 -28.47
N LEU A 42 -9.82 0.15 -28.83
CA LEU A 42 -10.69 -0.78 -29.54
C LEU A 42 -10.86 -0.26 -30.96
N MET A 43 -10.54 -1.10 -31.94
CA MET A 43 -10.55 -0.74 -33.36
C MET A 43 -11.20 -1.87 -34.15
N PRO A 44 -12.37 -1.65 -34.77
CA PRO A 44 -12.96 -2.62 -35.68
C PRO A 44 -12.20 -2.60 -37.01
N LEU A 45 -11.77 -3.77 -37.47
CA LEU A 45 -11.09 -3.97 -38.75
C LEU A 45 -11.74 -5.13 -39.53
N GLY A 46 -12.71 -4.80 -40.37
CA GLY A 46 -13.46 -5.80 -41.14
C GLY A 46 -14.20 -6.77 -40.22
N PRO A 47 -14.01 -8.11 -40.33
CA PRO A 47 -14.67 -9.09 -39.47
C PRO A 47 -14.00 -9.26 -38.09
N TRP A 48 -13.08 -8.38 -37.72
CA TRP A 48 -12.29 -8.50 -36.50
C TRP A 48 -12.40 -7.26 -35.61
N ASP A 49 -12.43 -7.48 -34.30
CA ASP A 49 -12.15 -6.45 -33.30
C ASP A 49 -10.71 -6.57 -32.86
N ILE A 50 -9.98 -5.47 -32.98
CA ILE A 50 -8.60 -5.33 -32.56
C ILE A 50 -8.58 -4.51 -31.27
N THR A 51 -8.16 -5.13 -30.17
CA THR A 51 -7.96 -4.46 -28.89
C THR A 51 -6.46 -4.33 -28.60
N LEU A 52 -5.98 -3.10 -28.55
CA LEU A 52 -4.59 -2.79 -28.23
C LEU A 52 -4.48 -2.32 -26.78
N HIS A 53 -3.82 -3.13 -25.97
CA HIS A 53 -3.57 -2.86 -24.56
C HIS A 53 -2.19 -2.25 -24.39
N GLY A 54 -2.19 -1.00 -23.93
CA GLY A 54 -1.00 -0.26 -23.53
C GLY A 54 -0.29 -0.88 -22.33
N ARG A 55 0.80 -0.24 -21.90
CA ARG A 55 1.59 -0.71 -20.77
C ARG A 55 0.82 -0.51 -19.45
N ALA A 56 0.41 -1.61 -18.83
CA ALA A 56 -0.15 -1.61 -17.49
C ALA A 56 0.92 -1.28 -16.42
N GLN A 57 0.50 -0.58 -15.37
CA GLN A 57 1.27 -0.42 -14.15
C GLN A 57 1.06 -1.64 -13.25
N PRO A 58 2.12 -2.21 -12.68
CA PRO A 58 1.96 -3.29 -11.72
C PRO A 58 1.32 -2.77 -10.43
N TYR A 59 0.58 -3.65 -9.73
CA TYR A 59 -0.15 -3.35 -8.50
C TYR A 59 0.61 -2.48 -7.50
N TRP A 60 1.86 -2.86 -7.18
CA TRP A 60 2.69 -2.15 -6.21
C TRP A 60 2.90 -0.66 -6.57
N LYS A 61 2.97 -0.31 -7.86
CA LYS A 61 3.05 1.09 -8.29
C LYS A 61 1.74 1.84 -8.14
N LEU A 62 0.62 1.18 -8.39
CA LEU A 62 -0.71 1.80 -8.30
C LEU A 62 -1.05 2.20 -6.88
N VAL A 63 -0.62 1.38 -5.91
CA VAL A 63 -0.87 1.58 -4.48
C VAL A 63 0.21 2.40 -3.78
N GLY A 64 1.23 2.87 -4.51
CA GLY A 64 2.19 3.88 -4.04
C GLY A 64 3.56 3.39 -3.58
N PHE A 65 3.92 2.11 -3.75
CA PHE A 65 5.28 1.66 -3.44
C PHE A 65 6.29 2.19 -4.47
N GLU A 66 7.42 2.71 -3.99
CA GLU A 66 8.50 3.22 -4.85
C GLU A 66 9.24 2.10 -5.61
N ARG A 67 9.35 0.93 -4.99
CA ARG A 67 10.04 -0.25 -5.53
C ARG A 67 9.15 -1.48 -5.38
N LYS A 68 9.36 -2.46 -6.26
CA LYS A 68 8.69 -3.77 -6.12
C LYS A 68 9.19 -4.42 -4.83
N PRO A 69 8.33 -4.69 -3.82
CA PRO A 69 8.75 -5.42 -2.64
C PRO A 69 9.15 -6.86 -3.03
N SER A 70 10.23 -7.38 -2.47
CA SER A 70 10.59 -8.79 -2.66
C SER A 70 9.70 -9.66 -1.79
N VAL A 71 9.34 -10.85 -2.29
CA VAL A 71 8.48 -11.79 -1.54
C VAL A 71 9.17 -12.23 -0.25
N ASP A 72 10.48 -12.47 -0.31
CA ASP A 72 11.26 -12.86 0.86
C ASP A 72 11.25 -11.76 1.94
N TRP A 73 11.43 -10.49 1.55
CA TRP A 73 11.33 -9.35 2.47
C TRP A 73 9.91 -9.21 3.05
N MET A 74 8.88 -9.41 2.24
CA MET A 74 7.49 -9.36 2.73
C MET A 74 7.19 -10.45 3.77
N LEU A 75 7.85 -11.61 3.68
CA LEU A 75 7.68 -12.69 4.63
C LEU A 75 8.54 -12.50 5.89
N ASP A 76 9.78 -12.02 5.74
CA ASP A 76 10.69 -11.76 6.86
C ASP A 76 10.23 -10.55 7.71
N GLU A 77 9.72 -9.51 7.07
CA GLU A 77 9.27 -8.26 7.71
C GLU A 77 7.74 -8.15 7.73
N PHE A 78 7.03 -9.28 7.71
CA PHE A 78 5.56 -9.28 7.57
C PHE A 78 4.88 -8.41 8.62
N ASP A 79 5.37 -8.45 9.88
CA ASP A 79 4.81 -7.65 10.96
C ASP A 79 5.12 -6.15 10.82
N ALA A 80 6.32 -5.80 10.37
CA ALA A 80 6.74 -4.41 10.17
C ALA A 80 6.06 -3.77 8.94
N SER A 81 5.76 -4.56 7.91
CA SER A 81 5.17 -4.10 6.66
C SER A 81 3.65 -4.31 6.56
N PHE A 82 3.04 -5.00 7.52
CA PHE A 82 1.60 -5.34 7.51
C PHE A 82 0.71 -4.11 7.27
N ASN A 83 0.94 -3.03 8.02
CA ASN A 83 0.11 -1.83 7.95
C ASN A 83 0.14 -1.20 6.56
N GLU A 84 1.33 -1.13 5.95
CA GLU A 84 1.50 -0.59 4.61
C GLU A 84 0.77 -1.45 3.57
N PHE A 85 0.85 -2.77 3.70
CA PHE A 85 0.13 -3.69 2.82
C PHE A 85 -1.39 -3.61 2.99
N ALA A 86 -1.87 -3.55 4.23
CA ALA A 86 -3.29 -3.41 4.54
C ALA A 86 -3.84 -2.10 3.96
N ALA A 87 -3.17 -0.97 4.22
CA ALA A 87 -3.56 0.33 3.66
C ALA A 87 -3.50 0.34 2.12
N ALA A 88 -2.47 -0.25 1.52
CA ALA A 88 -2.35 -0.40 0.07
C ALA A 88 -3.49 -1.24 -0.53
N SER A 89 -3.88 -2.32 0.15
CA SER A 89 -5.02 -3.16 -0.24
C SER A 89 -6.32 -2.38 -0.22
N LEU A 90 -6.58 -1.59 0.82
CA LEU A 90 -7.78 -0.75 0.90
C LEU A 90 -7.83 0.29 -0.21
N ARG A 91 -6.71 1.02 -0.44
CA ARG A 91 -6.59 1.98 -1.56
C ARG A 91 -6.87 1.33 -2.91
N TYR A 92 -6.38 0.10 -3.11
CA TYR A 92 -6.65 -0.62 -4.34
C TYR A 92 -8.15 -0.88 -4.55
N HIS A 93 -8.85 -1.29 -3.49
CA HIS A 93 -10.26 -1.62 -3.58
C HIS A 93 -11.17 -0.39 -3.74
N LEU A 94 -10.75 0.78 -3.28
CA LEU A 94 -11.46 2.04 -3.55
C LEU A 94 -11.28 2.52 -4.98
N ASP A 95 -10.05 2.50 -5.49
CA ASP A 95 -9.72 3.27 -6.70
C ASP A 95 -9.56 2.42 -7.97
N TYR A 96 -9.31 1.11 -7.83
CA TYR A 96 -8.89 0.26 -8.96
C TYR A 96 -9.62 -1.09 -9.07
N SER A 97 -10.36 -1.52 -8.04
CA SER A 97 -11.15 -2.75 -8.11
C SER A 97 -12.34 -2.64 -9.09
N VAL A 98 -12.81 -3.78 -9.59
CA VAL A 98 -14.06 -3.85 -10.39
C VAL A 98 -15.31 -3.81 -9.54
N LEU A 99 -15.18 -4.15 -8.26
CA LEU A 99 -16.29 -4.16 -7.33
C LEU A 99 -16.50 -2.72 -6.87
N ASP A 100 -17.72 -2.21 -7.03
CA ASP A 100 -18.08 -0.90 -6.50
C ASP A 100 -18.08 -0.96 -4.97
N ARG A 101 -17.11 -0.25 -4.37
CA ARG A 101 -16.90 -0.15 -2.92
C ARG A 101 -17.22 1.22 -2.38
N GLU A 102 -17.92 2.07 -3.14
CA GLU A 102 -18.21 3.45 -2.72
C GLU A 102 -18.94 3.50 -1.37
N ARG A 103 -19.83 2.52 -1.11
CA ARG A 103 -20.54 2.38 0.17
C ARG A 103 -19.63 2.14 1.39
N PHE A 104 -18.38 1.72 1.18
CA PHE A 104 -17.40 1.47 2.23
C PHE A 104 -16.27 2.51 2.23
N ARG A 105 -16.35 3.56 1.39
CA ARG A 105 -15.31 4.56 1.24
C ARG A 105 -14.88 5.16 2.59
N GLU A 106 -15.85 5.64 3.36
CA GLU A 106 -15.59 6.25 4.67
C GLU A 106 -14.87 5.28 5.61
N SER A 107 -15.34 4.03 5.70
CA SER A 107 -14.73 3.00 6.55
C SER A 107 -13.32 2.64 6.11
N PHE A 108 -13.05 2.58 4.81
CA PHE A 108 -11.72 2.24 4.28
C PHE A 108 -10.77 3.43 4.45
N GLU A 109 -11.21 4.66 4.20
CA GLU A 109 -10.41 5.87 4.39
C GLU A 109 -10.02 6.06 5.87
N ASP A 110 -10.95 5.82 6.80
CA ASP A 110 -10.66 5.77 8.24
C ASP A 110 -9.60 4.71 8.58
N LEU A 111 -9.76 3.47 8.11
CA LEU A 111 -8.80 2.40 8.34
C LEU A 111 -7.43 2.71 7.75
N ILE A 112 -7.38 3.28 6.54
CA ILE A 112 -6.11 3.72 5.91
C ILE A 112 -5.43 4.75 6.82
N ALA A 113 -6.16 5.72 7.35
CA ALA A 113 -5.61 6.76 8.22
C ALA A 113 -5.05 6.16 9.52
N ARG A 114 -5.80 5.27 10.18
CA ARG A 114 -5.37 4.62 11.43
C ARG A 114 -4.16 3.70 11.23
N LEU A 115 -4.16 2.89 10.18
CA LEU A 115 -3.02 2.01 9.85
C LEU A 115 -1.76 2.80 9.48
N SER A 116 -1.93 4.02 8.94
CA SER A 116 -0.84 4.92 8.57
C SER A 116 -0.45 5.90 9.68
N GLU A 117 -0.97 5.74 10.91
CA GLU A 117 -0.65 6.63 12.04
C GLU A 117 0.87 6.57 12.33
N PRO A 118 1.59 7.71 12.25
CA PRO A 118 3.03 7.72 12.46
C PRO A 118 3.37 7.37 13.91
N ARG A 119 4.45 6.60 14.10
CA ARG A 119 4.98 6.31 15.44
C ARG A 119 5.31 7.62 16.17
N PRO A 120 4.90 7.79 17.44
CA PRO A 120 5.24 8.99 18.21
C PRO A 120 6.76 9.12 18.35
N ARG A 121 7.25 10.34 18.26
CA ARG A 121 8.67 10.69 18.45
C ARG A 121 8.80 11.63 19.63
N PHE A 122 10.01 11.71 20.19
CA PHE A 122 10.35 12.76 21.14
C PHE A 122 10.11 14.13 20.52
N THR A 123 9.63 15.07 21.33
CA THR A 123 9.50 16.48 20.92
C THR A 123 10.88 17.13 20.85
N GLU A 124 10.99 18.28 20.19
CA GLU A 124 12.24 19.04 20.14
C GLU A 124 12.70 19.48 21.55
N GLU A 125 11.75 19.82 22.43
CA GLU A 125 12.01 20.20 23.82
C GLU A 125 12.52 19.02 24.64
N GLU A 126 11.92 17.84 24.48
CA GLU A 126 12.38 16.61 25.12
C GLU A 126 13.78 16.22 24.62
N MET A 127 14.03 16.33 23.31
CA MET A 127 15.34 16.08 22.72
C MET A 127 16.42 17.03 23.25
N ALA A 128 16.08 18.30 23.51
CA ALA A 128 17.03 19.27 24.09
C ALA A 128 17.47 18.91 25.51
N VAL A 129 16.64 18.20 26.29
CA VAL A 129 17.00 17.67 27.61
C VAL A 129 17.81 16.37 27.50
N LEU A 130 17.52 15.56 26.49
CA LEU A 130 18.17 14.28 26.24
C LEU A 130 19.55 14.39 25.56
N GLU A 131 19.90 15.57 25.05
CA GLU A 131 21.21 15.84 24.46
C GLU A 131 22.16 16.56 25.44
N PRO A 132 23.39 16.06 25.64
CA PRO A 132 24.01 14.93 24.96
C PRO A 132 23.50 13.56 25.46
N PRO A 133 23.55 12.53 24.61
CA PRO A 133 23.12 11.18 24.99
C PRO A 133 23.88 10.70 26.24
N GLY A 134 23.14 10.05 27.14
CA GLY A 134 23.58 9.73 28.50
C GLY A 134 24.99 9.14 28.61
N GLU A 135 25.66 9.45 29.72
CA GLU A 135 27.05 9.10 29.95
C GLU A 135 27.23 7.59 30.22
N PHE A 136 28.25 6.97 29.61
CA PHE A 136 28.58 5.55 29.81
C PHE A 136 29.64 5.40 30.91
N ILE A 137 29.38 4.51 31.87
CA ILE A 137 30.31 4.12 32.92
C ILE A 137 31.09 2.88 32.46
N PRO A 138 32.43 2.93 32.38
CA PRO A 138 33.24 1.74 32.10
C PRO A 138 33.20 0.77 33.28
N GLN A 139 33.14 -0.53 32.99
CA GLN A 139 33.15 -1.60 33.96
C GLN A 139 34.51 -2.32 34.01
N PRO A 140 34.84 -3.01 35.12
CA PRO A 140 36.13 -3.70 35.28
C PRO A 140 36.40 -4.82 34.26
N ASP A 141 35.36 -5.35 33.63
CA ASP A 141 35.42 -6.38 32.58
C ASP A 141 35.64 -5.80 31.17
N GLY A 142 35.77 -4.48 31.04
CA GLY A 142 35.89 -3.79 29.76
C GLY A 142 34.55 -3.51 29.07
N SER A 143 33.41 -3.89 29.68
CA SER A 143 32.09 -3.49 29.20
C SER A 143 31.74 -2.05 29.61
N PHE A 144 30.72 -1.47 28.98
CA PHE A 144 30.20 -0.16 29.34
C PHE A 144 28.75 -0.30 29.80
N ARG A 145 28.39 0.42 30.86
CA ARG A 145 27.00 0.52 31.33
C ARG A 145 26.53 1.95 31.22
N MET A 146 25.39 2.18 30.59
CA MET A 146 24.77 3.51 30.57
C MET A 146 24.42 3.94 32.00
N LYS A 147 24.69 5.19 32.38
CA LYS A 147 24.23 5.74 33.66
C LYS A 147 22.71 5.56 33.79
N PRO A 148 22.21 5.16 34.98
CA PRO A 148 20.78 5.14 35.22
C PRO A 148 20.19 6.53 34.98
N ARG A 149 19.13 6.59 34.19
CA ARG A 149 18.37 7.82 33.96
C ARG A 149 17.68 8.23 35.26
N VAL A 150 17.79 9.50 35.63
CA VAL A 150 17.24 10.03 36.89
C VAL A 150 16.49 11.33 36.65
N GLY A 151 15.50 11.61 37.50
CA GLY A 151 14.75 12.87 37.45
C GLY A 151 14.01 13.08 36.13
N GLU A 152 14.26 14.22 35.50
CA GLU A 152 13.56 14.71 34.32
C GLU A 152 13.74 13.80 33.09
N GLU A 153 14.95 13.28 32.85
CA GLU A 153 15.20 12.34 31.75
C GLU A 153 14.32 11.10 31.86
N ARG A 154 14.19 10.53 33.07
CA ARG A 154 13.35 9.35 33.30
C ARG A 154 11.89 9.66 33.00
N ALA A 155 11.39 10.82 33.44
CA ALA A 155 10.02 11.24 33.18
C ALA A 155 9.73 11.38 31.67
N ILE A 156 10.68 11.92 30.89
CA ILE A 156 10.56 12.03 29.42
C ILE A 156 10.46 10.65 28.78
N TYR A 157 11.31 9.71 29.17
CA TYR A 157 11.24 8.35 28.63
C TYR A 157 9.98 7.60 29.06
N ASP A 158 9.55 7.74 30.31
CA ASP A 158 8.32 7.11 30.80
C ASP A 158 7.09 7.68 30.05
N ALA A 159 7.07 8.99 29.78
CA ALA A 159 6.04 9.63 28.96
C ALA A 159 6.07 9.16 27.51
N GLN A 160 7.26 9.05 26.90
CA GLN A 160 7.40 8.50 25.55
C GLN A 160 6.95 7.05 25.48
N GLN A 161 7.31 6.23 26.47
CA GLN A 161 6.88 4.83 26.53
C GLN A 161 5.35 4.75 26.58
N ALA A 162 4.70 5.55 27.43
CA ALA A 162 3.24 5.59 27.48
C ALA A 162 2.60 6.03 26.15
N ARG A 163 3.22 6.98 25.43
CA ARG A 163 2.78 7.39 24.08
C ARG A 163 2.93 6.24 23.07
N GLU A 164 4.04 5.52 23.13
CA GLU A 164 4.29 4.35 22.27
C GLU A 164 3.32 3.21 22.56
N ASP A 165 3.06 2.89 23.83
CA ASP A 165 2.13 1.85 24.22
C ASP A 165 0.70 2.18 23.73
N ALA A 166 0.25 3.41 23.95
CA ALA A 166 -1.06 3.85 23.46
C ALA A 166 -1.15 3.85 21.93
N TRP A 167 -0.07 4.22 21.23
CA TRP A 167 0.01 4.12 19.78
C TRP A 167 -0.05 2.65 19.32
N HIS A 168 0.69 1.76 19.97
CA HIS A 168 0.67 0.33 19.68
C HIS A 168 -0.74 -0.26 19.84
N GLU A 169 -1.47 0.09 20.89
CA GLU A 169 -2.86 -0.33 21.09
C GLU A 169 -3.77 0.12 19.93
N ARG A 170 -3.67 1.40 19.51
CA ARG A 170 -4.45 1.92 18.38
C ARG A 170 -4.12 1.20 17.06
N ILE A 171 -2.84 0.94 16.81
CA ILE A 171 -2.40 0.20 15.63
C ILE A 171 -2.93 -1.23 15.66
N GLN A 172 -2.84 -1.93 16.79
CA GLN A 172 -3.35 -3.29 16.90
C GLN A 172 -4.86 -3.34 16.65
N GLN A 173 -5.62 -2.40 17.22
CA GLN A 173 -7.05 -2.31 16.94
C GLN A 173 -7.32 -2.07 15.44
N ALA A 174 -6.59 -1.18 14.78
CA ALA A 174 -6.73 -0.95 13.35
C ALA A 174 -6.40 -2.20 12.51
N ARG A 175 -5.43 -3.01 12.93
CA ARG A 175 -5.12 -4.29 12.29
C ARG A 175 -6.26 -5.29 12.44
N HIS A 176 -6.85 -5.40 13.64
CA HIS A 176 -8.01 -6.26 13.88
C HIS A 176 -9.19 -5.85 12.99
N ASP A 177 -9.53 -4.56 12.97
CA ASP A 177 -10.61 -4.05 12.14
C ASP A 177 -10.37 -4.30 10.64
N PHE A 178 -9.12 -4.23 10.18
CA PHE A 178 -8.77 -4.61 8.81
C PHE A 178 -9.01 -6.10 8.54
N ILE A 179 -8.67 -6.99 9.48
CA ILE A 179 -8.96 -8.42 9.32
C ILE A 179 -10.47 -8.66 9.21
N ASP A 180 -11.26 -7.96 10.01
CA ASP A 180 -12.73 -8.07 9.99
C ASP A 180 -13.34 -7.58 8.66
N ILE A 181 -12.71 -6.60 8.00
CA ILE A 181 -13.18 -6.08 6.71
C ILE A 181 -12.71 -6.91 5.51
N LEU A 182 -11.72 -7.80 5.68
CA LEU A 182 -11.20 -8.62 4.58
C LEU A 182 -12.30 -9.29 3.75
N PRO A 183 -13.29 -10.00 4.32
CA PRO A 183 -14.33 -10.67 3.53
C PRO A 183 -15.06 -9.72 2.56
N HIS A 184 -15.21 -8.44 2.92
CA HIS A 184 -15.90 -7.43 2.12
C HIS A 184 -15.09 -6.86 0.97
N LEU A 185 -13.79 -7.13 0.88
CA LEU A 185 -12.96 -6.63 -0.22
C LEU A 185 -13.15 -7.48 -1.50
N TRP A 186 -13.43 -8.77 -1.36
CA TRP A 186 -13.55 -9.73 -2.48
C TRP A 186 -14.94 -10.34 -2.69
N SER A 187 -15.92 -10.03 -1.84
CA SER A 187 -17.34 -10.45 -1.99
C SER A 187 -18.25 -9.39 -2.59
#